data_AF-E9HVM6-F1
#
_entry.id   AF-E9HVM6-F1
#
_cell.length_a   1.000
_cell.length_b   1.000
_cell.length_c   1.000
_cell.angle_alpha   90.00
_cell.angle_beta   90.00
_cell.angle_gamma   90.00
#
_symmetry.space_group_name_H-M   'P 1'
#
loop_
_entity.id
_entity.type
_entity.pdbx_description
1 polymer ?
#
loop_
_entity_poly.entity_id
_entity_poly.type
_entity_poly.pdbx_seq_one_letter_code
_entity_poly.pdbx_strand_id
1 'polypeptide(L)'
;MPIMVTVCDYVSQLHDERDLLCGAKFEFDGDWRWTPRYAALERNTVKVHVRCVKETCVTAALHPKNLDVDSKDVWMSDEVLIDLADVESLRVGENATLSIGEIFELGKDGVSVEAEPYLDDNDYKKTPKLTWISNTEKARPIPIVSIFFDHIISKPVLTKDEDFKQYINTNTRTEVLMLGDPEPR
;
A
#
# COMPACT_ATOMS: atom_id res chain seq x y z
N MET A 1 8.09 -5.35 -15.49
CA MET A 1 7.16 -5.11 -14.38
C MET A 1 6.84 -6.47 -13.78
N PRO A 2 7.24 -6.74 -12.53
CA PRO A 2 6.86 -7.98 -11.85
C PRO A 2 5.33 -8.06 -11.72
N ILE A 3 4.79 -9.27 -11.85
CA ILE A 3 3.38 -9.53 -11.58
C ILE A 3 3.26 -9.55 -10.06
N MET A 4 2.70 -8.48 -9.48
CA MET A 4 2.36 -8.45 -8.07
C MET A 4 1.12 -9.33 -7.88
N VAL A 5 1.31 -10.51 -7.28
CA VAL A 5 0.20 -11.33 -6.79
C VAL A 5 0.13 -11.11 -5.29
N THR A 6 -0.69 -10.16 -4.85
CA THR A 6 -0.94 -9.97 -3.42
C THR A 6 -1.75 -11.16 -2.90
N VAL A 7 -1.08 -12.16 -2.33
CA VAL A 7 -1.73 -13.24 -1.58
C VAL A 7 -1.83 -12.79 -0.13
N CYS A 8 -3.01 -12.35 0.27
CA CYS A 8 -3.29 -11.86 1.61
C CYS A 8 -3.51 -13.04 2.57
N ASP A 9 -2.43 -13.55 3.17
CA ASP A 9 -2.54 -14.51 4.27
C ASP A 9 -2.63 -13.76 5.61
N TYR A 10 -3.72 -13.98 6.36
CA TYR A 10 -3.95 -13.43 7.69
C TYR A 10 -3.08 -14.17 8.72
N VAL A 11 -2.20 -13.46 9.42
CA VAL A 11 -1.39 -14.03 10.50
C VAL A 11 -1.98 -13.61 11.85
N SER A 12 -2.84 -14.45 12.43
CA SER A 12 -3.13 -14.36 13.86
C SER A 12 -1.89 -14.81 14.64
N GLN A 13 -1.46 -13.98 15.59
CA GLN A 13 -0.34 -14.32 16.45
C GLN A 13 -0.66 -15.55 17.30
N LEU A 14 0.23 -16.53 17.20
CA LEU A 14 0.33 -17.78 17.93
C LEU A 14 0.05 -17.63 19.44
N HIS A 15 -1.02 -18.27 19.91
CA HIS A 15 -0.97 -19.23 21.01
C HIS A 15 -2.02 -20.31 20.72
N ASP A 16 -1.57 -21.56 20.79
CA ASP A 16 -2.33 -22.80 20.69
C ASP A 16 -2.47 -23.41 19.28
N GLU A 17 -2.12 -24.69 19.23
CA GLU A 17 -2.06 -25.51 18.02
C GLU A 17 -3.47 -25.95 17.62
N ARG A 18 -3.78 -25.76 16.32
CA ARG A 18 -5.02 -26.09 15.60
C ARG A 18 -6.03 -24.96 15.59
N ASP A 19 -5.88 -24.05 14.64
CA ASP A 19 -7.03 -23.38 14.04
C ASP A 19 -6.77 -23.03 12.57
N LEU A 20 -7.81 -23.22 11.77
CA LEU A 20 -7.81 -23.18 10.31
C LEU A 20 -7.32 -21.82 9.78
N LEU A 21 -6.33 -21.88 8.88
CA LEU A 21 -5.98 -20.79 7.96
C LEU A 21 -7.23 -20.46 7.12
N CYS A 22 -8.03 -19.48 7.54
CA CYS A 22 -8.97 -18.82 6.66
C CYS A 22 -8.18 -17.79 5.86
N GLY A 23 -7.40 -18.25 4.88
CA GLY A 23 -6.72 -17.37 3.94
C GLY A 23 -7.74 -16.82 2.95
N ALA A 24 -7.89 -15.50 2.90
CA ALA A 24 -8.63 -14.85 1.82
C ALA A 24 -7.72 -14.81 0.59
N LYS A 25 -7.94 -15.76 -0.34
CA LYS A 25 -7.23 -15.76 -1.62
C LYS A 25 -7.94 -14.81 -2.58
N PHE A 26 -7.31 -13.69 -2.89
CA PHE A 26 -7.79 -12.77 -3.92
C PHE A 26 -7.33 -13.26 -5.29
N GLU A 27 -8.22 -13.98 -5.99
CA GLU A 27 -8.05 -14.29 -7.41
C GLU A 27 -8.87 -13.29 -8.22
N PHE A 28 -8.19 -12.40 -8.94
CA PHE A 28 -8.85 -11.53 -9.91
C PHE A 28 -8.83 -12.21 -11.27
N ASP A 29 -9.93 -12.90 -11.60
CA ASP A 29 -10.13 -13.59 -12.89
C ASP A 29 -10.55 -12.64 -14.03
N GLY A 30 -10.52 -11.33 -13.78
CA GLY A 30 -10.91 -10.29 -14.72
C GLY A 30 -9.75 -9.75 -15.58
N ASP A 31 -10.10 -8.84 -16.49
CA ASP A 31 -9.13 -8.06 -17.25
C ASP A 31 -8.32 -7.16 -16.31
N TRP A 32 -7.01 -7.41 -16.21
CA TRP A 32 -6.06 -6.72 -15.33
C TRP A 32 -6.10 -5.18 -15.42
N ARG A 33 -6.65 -4.64 -16.51
CA ARG A 33 -6.89 -3.20 -16.66
C ARG A 33 -7.88 -2.63 -15.65
N TRP A 34 -8.73 -3.46 -15.06
CA TRP A 34 -9.81 -3.08 -14.14
C TRP A 34 -9.61 -3.66 -12.73
N THR A 35 -8.39 -4.05 -12.37
CA THR A 35 -8.09 -4.61 -11.06
C THR A 35 -8.38 -3.59 -9.95
N PRO A 36 -9.17 -3.95 -8.92
CA PRO A 36 -9.40 -3.13 -7.74
C PRO A 36 -8.10 -2.72 -7.06
N ARG A 37 -8.04 -1.49 -6.52
CA ARG A 37 -6.85 -0.96 -5.86
C ARG A 37 -7.05 -0.87 -4.36
N TYR A 38 -6.24 -1.61 -3.63
CA TYR A 38 -6.14 -1.57 -2.18
C TYR A 38 -4.82 -0.92 -1.76
N ALA A 39 -4.78 -0.38 -0.54
CA ALA A 39 -3.57 0.15 0.06
C ALA A 39 -2.95 -0.92 0.96
N ALA A 40 -1.63 -1.00 0.93
CA ALA A 40 -0.85 -1.77 1.89
C ALA A 40 0.46 -1.05 2.16
N LEU A 41 0.93 -1.12 3.39
CA LEU A 41 2.17 -0.52 3.89
C LEU A 41 3.08 -1.61 4.45
N GLU A 42 4.39 -1.46 4.34
CA GLU A 42 5.31 -2.35 5.04
C GLU A 42 5.19 -2.18 6.56
N ARG A 43 5.70 -3.12 7.36
CA ARG A 43 5.61 -3.00 8.83
C ARG A 43 6.34 -1.78 9.39
N ASN A 44 7.35 -1.28 8.70
CA ASN A 44 8.11 -0.09 9.11
C ASN A 44 7.35 1.17 8.72
N THR A 45 6.28 1.47 9.48
CA THR A 45 5.46 2.67 9.29
C THR A 45 5.79 3.76 10.29
N VAL A 46 5.51 5.01 9.91
CA VAL A 46 5.57 6.19 10.76
C VAL A 46 4.16 6.72 10.94
N LYS A 47 3.84 7.14 12.16
CA LYS A 47 2.61 7.86 12.48
C LYS A 47 2.74 9.32 12.11
N VAL A 48 1.78 9.82 11.33
CA VAL A 48 1.73 11.19 10.82
C VAL A 48 0.44 11.81 11.32
N HIS A 49 0.55 12.95 12.01
CA HIS A 49 -0.58 13.67 12.56
C HIS A 49 -1.11 14.72 11.58
N VAL A 50 -2.35 14.59 11.13
CA VAL A 50 -2.99 15.52 10.20
C VAL A 50 -3.79 16.55 10.99
N ARG A 51 -3.32 17.81 11.01
CA ARG A 51 -3.98 18.92 11.70
C ARG A 51 -5.34 19.19 11.07
N CYS A 52 -6.29 19.60 11.92
CA CYS A 52 -7.62 20.07 11.53
C CYS A 52 -8.49 19.03 10.81
N VAL A 53 -8.10 17.76 10.78
CA VAL A 53 -8.94 16.66 10.28
C VAL A 53 -9.84 16.15 11.39
N LYS A 54 -11.14 16.04 11.08
CA LYS A 54 -12.08 15.32 11.92
C LYS A 54 -12.21 13.91 11.40
N GLU A 55 -12.36 12.96 12.31
CA GLU A 55 -12.61 11.58 11.91
C GLU A 55 -13.87 11.47 11.05
N THR A 56 -13.70 11.03 9.80
CA THR A 56 -14.78 10.92 8.81
C THR A 56 -14.61 9.66 7.97
N CYS A 57 -15.71 9.18 7.39
CA CYS A 57 -15.70 8.08 6.44
C CYS A 57 -16.14 8.60 5.07
N VAL A 58 -15.39 8.28 4.03
CA VAL A 58 -15.70 8.63 2.64
C VAL A 58 -15.70 7.37 1.78
N THR A 59 -16.68 7.24 0.91
CA THR A 59 -16.72 6.14 -0.07
C THR A 59 -15.88 6.52 -1.29
N ALA A 60 -14.91 5.68 -1.63
CA ALA A 60 -13.99 5.87 -2.76
C ALA A 60 -14.08 4.69 -3.74
N ALA A 61 -14.04 4.99 -5.04
CA ALA A 61 -14.00 3.95 -6.07
C ALA A 61 -12.69 3.15 -6.00
N LEU A 62 -12.76 1.82 -6.11
CA LEU A 62 -11.56 0.96 -6.12
C LEU A 62 -10.76 1.09 -7.42
N HIS A 63 -11.34 1.60 -8.49
CA HIS A 63 -10.62 1.87 -9.74
C HIS A 63 -10.82 3.31 -10.23
N PRO A 64 -9.73 4.07 -10.47
CA PRO A 64 -9.82 5.51 -10.77
C PRO A 64 -10.40 5.83 -12.15
N LYS A 65 -10.52 4.83 -13.05
CA LYS A 65 -11.02 5.02 -14.42
C LYS A 65 -12.29 4.22 -14.72
N ASN A 66 -12.70 3.34 -13.82
CA ASN A 66 -13.85 2.48 -14.04
C ASN A 66 -14.68 2.45 -12.76
N LEU A 67 -15.80 3.18 -12.78
CA LEU A 67 -16.70 3.28 -11.64
C LEU A 67 -17.54 2.01 -11.44
N ASP A 68 -17.51 1.07 -12.40
CA ASP A 68 -18.16 -0.23 -12.27
C ASP A 68 -17.33 -1.20 -11.42
N VAL A 69 -16.04 -0.90 -11.22
CA VAL A 69 -15.21 -1.59 -10.21
C VAL A 69 -15.59 -0.97 -8.88
N ASP A 70 -16.15 -1.82 -8.00
CA ASP A 70 -16.79 -1.51 -6.72
C ASP A 70 -16.13 -0.38 -5.88
N SER A 71 -16.82 0.11 -4.87
CA SER A 71 -16.32 1.12 -3.96
C SER A 71 -15.98 0.56 -2.59
N LYS A 72 -15.04 1.21 -1.90
CA LYS A 72 -14.70 0.94 -0.51
C LYS A 72 -14.91 2.16 0.36
N ASP A 73 -15.13 1.91 1.64
CA ASP A 73 -15.15 2.94 2.67
C ASP A 73 -13.73 3.22 3.13
N VAL A 74 -13.34 4.50 3.07
CA VAL A 74 -12.03 4.99 3.48
C VAL A 74 -12.22 5.91 4.67
N TRP A 75 -11.65 5.51 5.80
CA TRP A 75 -11.66 6.33 7.01
C TRP A 75 -10.52 7.33 6.99
N MET A 76 -10.80 8.57 7.36
CA MET A 76 -9.82 9.60 7.67
C MET A 76 -9.85 9.85 9.17
N SER A 77 -8.68 10.02 9.77
CA SER A 77 -8.51 10.50 11.13
C SER A 77 -7.37 11.52 11.18
N ASP A 78 -7.18 12.11 12.34
CA ASP A 78 -6.06 12.99 12.66
C ASP A 78 -4.71 12.26 12.77
N GLU A 79 -4.68 10.92 12.66
CA GLU A 79 -3.45 10.12 12.64
C GLU A 79 -3.48 9.10 11.51
N VAL A 80 -2.49 9.15 10.62
CA VAL A 80 -2.32 8.19 9.51
C VAL A 80 -0.97 7.49 9.59
N LEU A 81 -0.89 6.29 9.02
CA LEU A 81 0.34 5.52 8.84
C LEU A 81 0.85 5.72 7.41
N ILE A 82 2.17 5.90 7.27
CA ILE A 82 2.88 6.01 5.99
C ILE A 82 4.17 5.17 6.09
N ASP A 83 4.65 4.64 4.96
CA ASP A 83 5.91 3.92 4.92
C ASP A 83 7.09 4.81 5.34
N LEU A 84 7.99 4.28 6.17
CA LEU A 84 9.18 5.01 6.63
C LEU A 84 10.04 5.48 5.46
N ALA A 85 10.23 4.63 4.44
CA ALA A 85 11.03 4.97 3.27
C ALA A 85 10.46 6.17 2.49
N ASP A 86 9.13 6.26 2.40
CA ASP A 86 8.45 7.39 1.78
C ASP A 86 8.67 8.66 2.60
N VAL A 87 8.53 8.60 3.92
CA VAL A 87 8.77 9.75 4.81
C VAL A 87 10.23 10.21 4.78
N GLU A 88 11.20 9.29 4.74
CA GLU A 88 12.63 9.60 4.65
C GLU A 88 13.02 10.26 3.31
N SER A 89 12.25 9.98 2.25
CA SER A 89 12.47 10.58 0.94
C SER A 89 12.02 12.05 0.86
N LEU A 90 11.11 12.46 1.74
CA LEU A 90 10.56 13.82 1.78
C LEU A 90 11.47 14.79 2.52
N ARG A 91 11.45 16.04 2.09
CA ARG A 91 12.18 17.14 2.75
C ARG A 91 11.23 17.98 3.60
N VAL A 92 11.76 18.57 4.67
CA VAL A 92 11.01 19.54 5.48
C VAL A 92 10.59 20.71 4.59
N GLY A 93 9.32 21.10 4.66
CA GLY A 93 8.75 22.14 3.80
C GLY A 93 8.44 21.67 2.37
N GLU A 94 8.52 20.37 2.09
CA GLU A 94 8.04 19.78 0.83
C GLU A 94 6.58 19.36 0.96
N ASN A 95 5.81 19.61 -0.10
CA ASN A 95 4.42 19.21 -0.20
C ASN A 95 4.32 17.78 -0.73
N ALA A 96 3.59 16.92 -0.03
CA ALA A 96 3.21 15.61 -0.50
C ALA A 96 1.69 15.51 -0.64
N THR A 97 1.21 14.61 -1.50
CA THR A 97 -0.22 14.42 -1.73
C THR A 97 -0.63 13.02 -1.31
N LEU A 98 -1.58 12.92 -0.39
CA LEU A 98 -2.24 11.64 -0.11
C LEU A 98 -3.14 11.27 -1.28
N SER A 99 -3.29 9.97 -1.52
CA SER A 99 -4.06 9.42 -2.67
C SER A 99 -5.54 9.88 -2.73
N ILE A 100 -6.05 10.49 -1.66
CA ILE A 100 -7.40 11.05 -1.52
C ILE A 100 -7.51 12.56 -1.82
N GLY A 101 -6.40 13.20 -2.22
CA GLY A 101 -6.41 14.57 -2.73
C GLY A 101 -6.07 15.66 -1.69
N GLU A 102 -5.76 15.27 -0.46
CA GLU A 102 -5.23 16.20 0.54
C GLU A 102 -3.71 16.36 0.36
N ILE A 103 -3.29 17.61 0.15
CA ILE A 103 -1.88 18.02 0.12
C ILE A 103 -1.48 18.38 1.54
N PHE A 104 -0.30 17.96 1.96
CA PHE A 104 0.26 18.32 3.25
C PHE A 104 1.73 18.71 3.15
N GLU A 105 2.14 19.68 3.96
CA GLU A 105 3.53 20.10 4.11
C GLU A 105 4.17 19.34 5.28
N LEU A 106 5.33 18.72 5.06
CA LEU A 106 6.06 18.00 6.10
C LEU A 106 6.68 18.96 7.12
N GLY A 107 6.07 19.08 8.31
CA GLY A 107 6.68 19.69 9.49
C GLY A 107 7.59 18.68 10.22
N LYS A 108 8.80 19.08 10.64
CA LYS A 108 9.68 18.26 11.48
C LYS A 108 9.64 18.74 12.93
N ASP A 109 8.88 18.05 13.77
CA ASP A 109 9.04 18.07 15.22
C ASP A 109 9.52 16.70 15.74
N GLY A 110 10.67 16.27 15.22
CA GLY A 110 11.45 15.10 15.69
C GLY A 110 10.83 13.70 15.45
N VAL A 111 9.52 13.52 15.65
CA VAL A 111 8.79 12.25 15.57
C VAL A 111 7.37 12.42 14.98
N SER A 112 6.80 13.63 15.04
CA SER A 112 5.48 13.95 14.50
C SER A 112 5.64 14.68 13.17
N VAL A 113 5.15 14.08 12.10
CA VAL A 113 4.86 14.80 10.85
C VAL A 113 3.52 15.48 11.03
N GLU A 114 3.51 16.79 10.91
CA GLU A 114 2.26 17.54 10.86
C GLU A 114 1.85 17.73 9.42
N ALA A 115 0.56 17.60 9.14
CA ALA A 115 0.00 17.75 7.81
C ALA A 115 -1.20 18.70 7.85
N GLU A 116 -1.21 19.77 7.05
CA GLU A 116 -2.37 20.67 6.91
C GLU A 116 -2.97 20.54 5.52
N PRO A 117 -4.30 20.35 5.37
CA PRO A 117 -4.93 20.22 4.06
C PRO A 117 -4.78 21.52 3.26
N TYR A 118 -3.87 21.51 2.28
CA TYR A 118 -3.63 22.66 1.40
C TYR A 118 -4.55 22.60 0.18
N LEU A 119 -5.66 23.34 0.23
CA LEU A 119 -6.68 23.40 -0.84
C LEU A 119 -6.34 24.42 -1.96
N ASP A 120 -5.27 25.20 -1.80
CA ASP A 120 -4.92 26.30 -2.72
C ASP A 120 -3.94 25.87 -3.84
N ASP A 121 -3.23 24.74 -3.71
CA ASP A 121 -2.32 24.24 -4.76
C ASP A 121 -3.09 23.31 -5.69
N ASN A 122 -3.27 23.77 -6.93
CA ASN A 122 -3.89 22.99 -7.99
C ASN A 122 -2.86 22.24 -8.85
N ASP A 123 -1.56 22.30 -8.52
CA ASP A 123 -0.48 21.61 -9.25
C ASP A 123 -0.14 20.23 -8.65
N TYR A 124 -1.15 19.36 -8.57
CA TYR A 124 -1.06 17.95 -8.14
C TYR A 124 -0.11 17.07 -8.99
N LYS A 125 0.55 17.63 -10.01
CA LYS A 125 1.44 16.91 -10.93
C LYS A 125 2.89 16.88 -10.45
N LYS A 126 3.27 17.76 -9.52
CA LYS A 126 4.66 17.93 -9.08
C LYS A 126 4.95 17.35 -7.70
N THR A 127 3.92 16.98 -6.95
CA THR A 127 4.06 16.43 -5.61
C THR A 127 4.13 14.90 -5.64
N PRO A 128 4.97 14.28 -4.78
CA PRO A 128 4.97 12.83 -4.62
C PRO A 128 3.62 12.35 -4.06
N LYS A 129 3.14 11.21 -4.59
CA LYS A 129 1.91 10.56 -4.13
C LYS A 129 2.27 9.46 -3.15
N LEU A 130 1.79 9.58 -1.92
CA LEU A 130 2.10 8.61 -0.87
C LEU A 130 0.96 7.61 -0.68
N THR A 131 1.34 6.38 -0.37
CA THR A 131 0.41 5.35 0.14
C THR A 131 0.25 5.56 1.63
N TRP A 132 -0.97 5.44 2.14
CA TRP A 132 -1.27 5.68 3.54
C TRP A 132 -2.44 4.80 3.99
N ILE A 133 -2.52 4.56 5.31
CA ILE A 133 -3.65 3.88 5.96
C ILE A 133 -4.03 4.68 7.20
N SER A 134 -5.31 4.89 7.42
CA SER A 134 -5.84 5.55 8.61
C SER A 134 -5.48 4.80 9.89
N ASN A 135 -5.06 5.51 10.93
CA ASN A 135 -4.88 4.90 12.24
C ASN A 135 -6.06 5.26 13.16
N THR A 136 -7.17 4.53 12.99
CA THR A 136 -8.37 4.66 13.83
C THR A 136 -8.88 3.29 14.27
N GLU A 137 -9.54 3.25 15.43
CA GLU A 137 -10.21 2.05 15.92
C GLU A 137 -11.35 1.58 15.01
N LYS A 138 -11.97 2.51 14.24
CA LYS A 138 -13.07 2.19 13.33
C LYS A 138 -12.62 1.45 12.07
N ALA A 139 -11.32 1.50 11.77
CA ALA A 139 -10.74 1.05 10.51
C ALA A 139 -9.31 0.55 10.74
N ARG A 140 -9.17 -0.47 11.61
CA ARG A 140 -7.84 -0.95 12.01
C ARG A 140 -7.14 -1.63 10.82
N PRO A 141 -5.88 -1.27 10.51
CA PRO A 141 -5.11 -1.97 9.51
C PRO A 141 -5.01 -3.47 9.82
N ILE A 142 -5.11 -4.29 8.79
CA ILE A 142 -5.09 -5.75 8.92
C ILE A 142 -3.68 -6.26 8.60
N PRO A 143 -3.07 -7.15 9.41
CA PRO A 143 -1.82 -7.79 9.04
C PRO A 143 -2.02 -8.68 7.81
N ILE A 144 -1.26 -8.42 6.76
CA ILE A 144 -1.28 -9.20 5.52
C ILE A 144 0.12 -9.73 5.20
N VAL A 145 0.18 -10.81 4.45
CA VAL A 145 1.39 -11.20 3.71
C VAL A 145 1.26 -10.66 2.30
N SER A 146 2.37 -10.24 1.70
CA SER A 146 2.46 -9.97 0.26
C SER A 146 3.55 -10.80 -0.34
N ILE A 147 3.21 -11.46 -1.45
CA ILE A 147 4.07 -12.43 -2.11
C ILE A 147 4.51 -11.84 -3.45
N PHE A 148 5.77 -11.49 -3.54
CA PHE A 148 6.38 -10.98 -4.76
C PHE A 148 7.00 -12.12 -5.54
N PHE A 149 6.68 -12.17 -6.84
CA PHE A 149 7.28 -13.12 -7.77
C PHE A 149 8.22 -12.41 -8.74
N ASP A 150 9.46 -12.88 -8.82
CA ASP A 150 10.48 -12.39 -9.74
C ASP A 150 10.63 -13.31 -10.97
N HIS A 151 11.41 -12.86 -11.95
CA HIS A 151 11.69 -13.58 -13.18
C HIS A 151 12.36 -14.92 -12.91
N ILE A 152 11.80 -15.99 -13.50
CA ILE A 152 12.34 -17.35 -13.43
C ILE A 152 13.69 -17.45 -14.15
N ILE A 153 13.96 -16.59 -15.14
CA ILE A 153 15.25 -16.46 -15.81
C ILE A 153 15.92 -15.18 -15.34
N SER A 154 17.11 -15.27 -14.75
CA SER A 154 17.86 -14.13 -14.22
C SER A 154 18.41 -13.21 -15.30
N LYS A 155 18.56 -13.71 -16.53
CA LYS A 155 19.06 -12.95 -17.67
C LYS A 155 17.90 -12.49 -18.59
N PRO A 156 17.76 -11.17 -18.87
CA PRO A 156 16.66 -10.65 -19.68
C PRO A 156 16.60 -11.18 -21.12
N VAL A 157 17.77 -11.40 -21.75
CA VAL A 157 17.88 -11.88 -23.13
C VAL A 157 18.96 -12.95 -23.21
N LEU A 158 18.59 -14.12 -23.70
CA LEU A 158 19.50 -15.23 -23.98
C LEU A 158 19.91 -15.22 -25.44
N THR A 159 21.18 -15.50 -25.72
CA THR A 159 21.69 -15.73 -27.08
C THR A 159 21.53 -17.21 -27.47
N LYS A 160 21.65 -17.52 -28.76
CA LYS A 160 21.40 -18.88 -29.29
C LYS A 160 22.34 -19.94 -28.73
N ASP A 161 23.53 -19.54 -28.30
CA ASP A 161 24.58 -20.44 -27.82
C ASP A 161 24.56 -20.63 -26.29
N GLU A 162 23.60 -20.03 -25.60
CA GLU A 162 23.48 -20.07 -24.14
C GLU A 162 22.46 -21.10 -23.67
N ASP A 163 22.85 -21.95 -22.71
CA ASP A 163 21.92 -22.85 -22.04
C ASP A 163 21.16 -22.11 -20.94
N PHE A 164 19.85 -21.94 -21.12
CA PHE A 164 18.96 -21.27 -20.16
C PHE A 164 19.03 -21.87 -18.76
N LYS A 165 19.40 -23.16 -18.62
CA LYS A 165 19.52 -23.83 -17.32
C LYS A 165 20.55 -23.16 -16.41
N GLN A 166 21.55 -22.49 -16.98
CA GLN A 166 22.56 -21.74 -16.23
C GLN A 166 22.01 -20.42 -15.65
N TYR A 167 20.86 -19.97 -16.16
CA TYR A 167 20.23 -18.70 -15.81
C TYR A 167 18.91 -18.88 -15.04
N ILE A 168 18.61 -20.08 -14.56
CA ILE A 168 17.43 -20.31 -13.72
C ILE A 168 17.64 -19.56 -12.40
N ASN A 169 16.73 -18.64 -12.10
CA ASN A 169 16.63 -18.01 -10.80
C ASN A 169 15.87 -18.95 -9.85
N THR A 170 16.52 -19.37 -8.77
CA THR A 170 15.92 -20.23 -7.75
C THR A 170 15.30 -19.45 -6.59
N ASN A 171 15.53 -18.13 -6.53
CA ASN A 171 14.97 -17.24 -5.53
C ASN A 171 14.00 -16.25 -6.17
N THR A 172 12.85 -16.77 -6.61
CA THR A 172 11.82 -16.00 -7.32
C THR A 172 10.63 -15.62 -6.46
N ARG A 173 10.59 -16.04 -5.19
CA ARG A 173 9.46 -15.79 -4.30
C ARG A 173 9.96 -15.06 -3.06
N THR A 174 9.36 -13.92 -2.76
CA THR A 174 9.66 -13.17 -1.54
C THR A 174 8.35 -12.87 -0.84
N GLU A 175 8.27 -13.21 0.45
CA GLU A 175 7.13 -12.92 1.30
C GLU A 175 7.48 -11.73 2.20
N VAL A 176 6.61 -10.74 2.24
CA VAL A 176 6.77 -9.54 3.06
C VAL A 176 5.53 -9.40 3.92
N LEU A 177 5.72 -9.20 5.22
CA LEU A 177 4.63 -8.89 6.11
C LEU A 177 4.31 -7.40 6.00
N MET A 178 3.04 -7.09 5.78
CA MET A 178 2.54 -5.74 5.52
C MET A 178 1.27 -5.47 6.33
N LEU A 179 0.84 -4.21 6.35
CA LEU A 179 -0.43 -3.77 6.89
C LEU A 179 -1.33 -3.41 5.71
N GLY A 180 -2.45 -4.09 5.56
CA GLY A 180 -3.45 -3.82 4.54
C GLY A 180 -4.57 -2.92 5.07
N ASP A 181 -5.28 -2.31 4.13
CA ASP A 181 -6.55 -1.62 4.39
C ASP A 181 -7.55 -2.53 5.14
N PRO A 182 -8.34 -2.02 6.10
CA PRO A 182 -9.38 -2.76 6.83
C PRO A 182 -10.49 -3.40 5.97
N GLU A 183 -10.68 -2.97 4.72
CA GLU A 183 -11.66 -3.60 3.81
C GLU A 183 -11.03 -4.50 2.71
N PRO A 184 -10.32 -5.59 3.03
CA PRO A 184 -10.03 -6.62 2.04
C PRO A 184 -11.27 -7.54 1.99
N ARG A 185 -12.31 -7.14 1.26
CA ARG A 185 -13.50 -7.97 1.02
C ARG A 185 -13.25 -9.01 -0.06
#